data_AF-A0A368VSP8-F1
#
_entry.id   AF-A0A368VSP8-F1
#
_cell.length_a   1.000
_cell.length_b   1.000
_cell.length_c   1.000
_cell.angle_alpha   90.00
_cell.angle_beta   90.00
_cell.angle_gamma   90.00
#
_symmetry.space_group_name_H-M   'P 1'
#
loop_
_entity.id
_entity.type
_entity.pdbx_description
1 polymer ?
#
loop_
_entity_poly.entity_id
_entity_poly.type
_entity_poly.pdbx_seq_one_letter_code
_entity_poly.pdbx_strand_id
1 'polypeptide(L)' 'MDKVFWTGKKGFVTGHTGFKGSWLCLWLASMGAEVTGYALKPPTNPNLYELGQIGSMVRSVIADIRDKDLLAGR' A
#
# COMPACT_ATOMS: atom_id res chain seq x y z
N MET A 1 -18.24 -5.79 -5.27
CA MET A 1 -17.73 -5.08 -4.08
C MET A 1 -18.34 -3.69 -4.08
N ASP A 2 -18.77 -3.19 -2.92
CA ASP A 2 -19.45 -1.90 -2.81
C ASP A 2 -18.45 -0.74 -2.96
N LYS A 3 -18.42 -0.09 -4.13
CA LYS A 3 -17.55 1.06 -4.37
C LYS A 3 -17.92 2.27 -3.51
N VAL A 4 -19.21 2.47 -3.21
CA VAL A 4 -19.68 3.58 -2.37
C VAL A 4 -19.11 3.43 -0.96
N PHE A 5 -19.08 2.20 -0.45
CA PHE A 5 -18.44 1.91 0.83
C PHE A 5 -16.95 2.27 0.84
N TRP A 6 -16.18 1.95 -0.21
CA TRP A 6 -14.72 2.15 -0.23
C TRP A 6 -14.26 3.56 -0.62
N THR A 7 -15.07 4.30 -1.37
CA THR A 7 -14.72 5.64 -1.85
C THR A 7 -14.40 6.56 -0.66
N GLY A 8 -13.20 7.15 -0.66
CA GLY A 8 -12.72 8.04 0.40
C GLY A 8 -12.37 7.35 1.73
N LYS A 9 -12.47 6.01 1.83
CA LYS A 9 -12.02 5.29 3.03
C LYS A 9 -10.51 5.34 3.13
N LYS A 10 -10.01 5.66 4.32
CA LYS A 10 -8.59 5.65 4.64
C LYS A 10 -8.16 4.24 5.05
N GLY A 11 -7.27 3.64 4.29
CA GLY A 11 -6.71 2.30 4.55
C GLY A 11 -5.21 2.36 4.80
N PHE A 12 -4.73 1.63 5.81
CA PHE A 12 -3.30 1.47 6.09
C PHE A 12 -2.89 0.03 5.82
N VAL A 13 -1.96 -0.19 4.89
CA VAL A 13 -1.54 -1.52 4.43
C VAL A 13 -0.06 -1.72 4.69
N THR A 14 0.27 -2.58 5.64
CA THR A 14 1.66 -3.02 5.85
C THR A 14 2.05 -4.08 4.82
N GLY A 15 3.25 -3.98 4.25
CA GLY A 15 3.75 -4.92 3.23
C GLY A 15 3.21 -4.67 1.82
N HIS A 16 2.82 -3.43 1.49
CA HIS A 16 2.25 -3.08 0.19
C HIS A 16 3.19 -3.30 -1.02
N THR A 17 4.50 -3.35 -0.79
CA THR A 17 5.52 -3.62 -1.83
C THR A 17 5.65 -5.10 -2.19
N GLY A 18 5.04 -6.01 -1.43
CA GLY A 18 4.99 -7.44 -1.72
C GLY A 18 3.86 -7.83 -2.67
N PHE A 19 3.88 -9.06 -3.17
CA PHE A 19 2.90 -9.54 -4.17
C PHE A 19 1.43 -9.33 -3.78
N LYS A 20 1.04 -9.81 -2.59
CA LYS A 20 -0.35 -9.66 -2.10
C LYS A 20 -0.69 -8.21 -1.77
N GLY A 21 0.24 -7.49 -1.15
CA GLY A 21 0.05 -6.10 -0.76
C GLY A 21 -0.15 -5.19 -1.98
N SER A 22 0.60 -5.43 -3.06
CA SER A 22 0.47 -4.69 -4.31
C SER A 22 -0.89 -4.92 -4.98
N TRP A 23 -1.35 -6.18 -5.07
CA TRP A 23 -2.69 -6.48 -5.57
C TRP A 23 -3.80 -5.85 -4.73
N LEU A 24 -3.68 -5.93 -3.39
CA LEU A 24 -4.64 -5.33 -2.48
C LEU A 24 -4.70 -3.80 -2.64
N CYS A 25 -3.56 -3.14 -2.74
CA CYS A 25 -3.48 -1.70 -2.95
C CYS A 25 -4.08 -1.28 -4.29
N LEU A 26 -3.76 -1.99 -5.38
CA LEU A 26 -4.36 -1.76 -6.69
C LEU A 26 -5.88 -1.90 -6.63
N TRP A 27 -6.38 -2.95 -5.96
CA TRP A 27 -7.82 -3.18 -5.84
C TRP A 27 -8.50 -2.07 -5.00
N LEU A 28 -7.97 -1.72 -3.84
CA LEU A 28 -8.51 -0.66 -2.98
C LEU A 28 -8.49 0.71 -3.68
N ALA A 29 -7.38 1.07 -4.32
CA ALA A 29 -7.27 2.32 -5.07
C ALA A 29 -8.26 2.36 -6.24
N SER A 30 -8.46 1.25 -6.96
CA SER A 30 -9.45 1.16 -8.06
C SER A 30 -10.91 1.36 -7.60
N MET A 31 -11.18 1.18 -6.31
CA MET A 31 -12.48 1.43 -5.68
C MET A 31 -12.59 2.82 -5.04
N GLY A 32 -11.57 3.68 -5.18
CA GLY A 32 -11.56 5.04 -4.67
C GLY A 32 -11.13 5.18 -3.21
N ALA A 33 -10.53 4.15 -2.60
CA ALA A 33 -9.98 4.24 -1.26
C ALA A 33 -8.67 5.05 -1.23
N GLU A 34 -8.47 5.82 -0.16
CA GLU A 34 -7.22 6.52 0.12
C GLU A 34 -6.27 5.59 0.88
N VAL A 35 -5.33 4.98 0.18
CA VAL A 35 -4.42 3.98 0.78
C VAL A 35 -3.07 4.61 1.15
N THR A 36 -2.61 4.32 2.36
CA THR A 36 -1.22 4.49 2.78
C THR A 36 -0.58 3.13 2.96
N GLY A 37 0.49 2.87 2.21
CA GLY A 37 1.30 1.66 2.31
C GLY A 37 2.53 1.89 3.18
N TYR A 38 2.91 0.88 3.98
CA TYR A 38 4.11 0.88 4.80
C TYR A 38 4.86 -0.44 4.66
N ALA A 39 6.07 -0.43 4.10
CA ALA A 39 6.83 -1.66 3.90
C ALA A 39 8.31 -1.41 3.69
N LEU A 40 9.12 -2.47 3.69
CA LEU A 40 10.46 -2.42 3.10
C LEU A 40 10.36 -2.27 1.57
N LYS A 41 11.50 -2.04 0.91
CA LYS A 41 11.57 -2.06 -0.56
C LYS A 41 11.07 -3.39 -1.13
N PRO A 42 10.56 -3.44 -2.38
CA PRO A 42 10.11 -4.68 -2.99
C PRO A 42 11.20 -5.77 -2.93
N PRO A 43 10.85 -7.02 -2.59
CA PRO A 43 11.84 -8.06 -2.32
C PRO A 43 12.41 -8.74 -3.57
N THR A 44 11.90 -8.45 -4.78
CA THR A 44 12.27 -9.15 -6.02
C THR A 44 12.42 -8.20 -7.22
N ASN A 45 13.08 -8.67 -8.28
CA ASN A 45 13.10 -8.02 -9.60
C ASN A 45 12.84 -9.09 -10.69
N PRO A 46 11.76 -8.99 -11.49
CA PRO A 46 10.71 -7.96 -11.40
C PRO A 46 9.86 -8.11 -10.12
N ASN A 47 9.09 -7.06 -9.80
CA ASN A 47 8.08 -7.08 -8.75
C ASN A 47 6.80 -6.39 -9.21
N LEU A 48 5.66 -6.79 -8.65
CA LEU A 48 4.36 -6.24 -9.01
C LEU A 48 4.20 -4.77 -8.59
N TYR A 49 4.88 -4.36 -7.51
CA TYR A 49 4.82 -2.99 -7.01
C TYR A 49 5.28 -1.98 -8.08
N GLU A 50 6.40 -2.26 -8.76
CA GLU A 50 6.95 -1.43 -9.83
C GLU A 50 6.16 -1.60 -11.13
N LEU A 51 5.90 -2.85 -11.56
CA LEU A 51 5.16 -3.12 -12.80
C LEU A 51 3.74 -2.53 -12.80
N GLY A 52 3.07 -2.57 -11.64
CA GLY A 52 1.73 -2.02 -11.44
C GLY A 52 1.73 -0.53 -11.07
N GLN A 53 2.89 0.13 -11.02
CA GLN A 53 3.04 1.54 -10.63
C GLN A 53 2.35 1.86 -9.30
N ILE A 54 2.37 0.94 -8.33
CA ILE A 54 1.62 1.08 -7.07
C ILE A 54 2.05 2.34 -6.31
N GLY A 55 3.35 2.69 -6.37
CA GLY A 55 3.90 3.88 -5.72
C GLY A 55 3.32 5.22 -6.19
N SER A 56 2.70 5.29 -7.37
CA SER A 56 2.02 6.52 -7.85
C SER A 56 0.54 6.57 -7.47
N MET A 57 -0.06 5.44 -7.08
CA MET A 57 -1.49 5.32 -6.76
C MET A 57 -1.78 5.43 -5.26
N VAL A 58 -0.80 5.15 -4.41
CA VAL A 58 -0.96 5.15 -2.95
C VAL A 58 0.13 5.99 -2.30
N ARG A 59 -0.13 6.49 -1.09
CA ARG A 59 0.95 7.08 -0.28
C ARG A 59 1.88 5.95 0.17
N SER A 60 3.09 5.88 -0.40
CA SER A 60 4.04 4.81 -0.15
C SER A 60 5.10 5.24 0.87
N VAL A 61 5.16 4.56 2.02
CA VAL A 61 6.18 4.75 3.05
C VAL A 61 7.12 3.55 3.04
N ILE A 62 8.40 3.80 2.82
CA ILE A 62 9.43 2.75 2.87
C ILE A 62 10.11 2.78 4.24
N ALA A 63 9.71 1.86 5.11
CA ALA A 63 10.22 1.75 6.47
C ALA A 63 9.98 0.34 7.06
N ASP A 64 10.69 0.02 8.14
CA ASP A 64 10.61 -1.27 8.81
C ASP A 64 9.49 -1.27 9.85
N ILE A 65 8.65 -2.31 9.88
CA ILE A 65 7.55 -2.41 10.85
C ILE A 65 8.05 -2.60 12.29
N ARG A 66 9.31 -3.00 12.45
CA ARG A 66 9.97 -3.15 13.75
C ARG A 66 10.37 -1.81 14.36
N ASP A 67 10.36 -0.73 13.57
CA ASP A 67 10.55 0.63 14.08
C ASP A 67 9.22 1.16 14.64
N LYS A 68 9.09 1.08 15.97
CA LYS A 68 7.87 1.48 16.68
C LYS A 68 7.58 2.98 16.55
N ASP A 69 8.60 3.82 16.58
CA ASP A 69 8.42 5.26 16.61
C ASP A 69 7.95 5.76 15.25
N LEU A 70 8.56 5.26 14.16
CA LEU A 70 8.10 5.54 12.80
C LEU A 70 6.71 4.97 12.52
N LEU A 71 6.39 3.76 13.00
CA LEU A 71 5.09 3.13 12.79
C LEU A 71 3.95 3.85 13.55
N ALA A 72 4.23 4.40 14.73
CA ALA A 72 3.24 5.06 15.57
C ALA A 72 2.78 6.43 15.03
N GLY A 73 3.46 6.99 14.02
CA GLY A 73 3.09 8.25 13.38
C GLY A 73 3.08 9.46 14.33
N ARG A 74 3.96 9.44 15.35
CA ARG A 74 4.18 10.57 16.26
C ARG A 74 4.90 11.73 15.58
#